data_AF-A0A3B8K0L5-F1
#
_entry.id   AF-A0A3B8K0L5-F1
#
_cell.length_a   1.000
_cell.length_b   1.000
_cell.length_c   1.000
_cell.angle_alpha   90.00
_cell.angle_beta   90.00
_cell.angle_gamma   90.00
#
_symmetry.space_group_name_H-M   'P 1'
#
loop_
_entity.id
_entity.type
_entity.pdbx_description
1 polymer ?
#
loop_
_entity_poly.entity_id
_entity_poly.type
_entity_poly.pdbx_seq_one_letter_code
_entity_poly.pdbx_strand_id
1 'polypeptide(L)' 'MPINIPNDLPASEILNNENIFIMHEDRATSQDIRPLRIVIFNLMPEKIVTETQLLRLLGNSP' A
#
# COMPACT_ATOMS: atom_id res chain seq x y z
N MET A 1 7.50 1.42 -6.99
CA MET A 1 8.22 1.30 -5.70
C MET A 1 7.38 0.49 -4.72
N PRO A 2 7.98 -0.26 -3.77
CA PRO A 2 7.20 -1.02 -2.80
C PRO A 2 6.41 -0.08 -1.87
N ILE A 3 5.10 -0.31 -1.71
CA ILE A 3 4.29 0.41 -0.73
C ILE A 3 4.34 -0.35 0.59
N ASN A 4 4.55 0.37 1.70
CA ASN A 4 4.38 -0.19 3.03
C ASN A 4 2.92 -0.02 3.47
N ILE A 5 2.23 -1.13 3.75
CA ILE A 5 0.85 -1.14 4.24
C ILE A 5 0.72 -2.06 5.47
N PRO A 6 -0.27 -1.83 6.35
CA PRO A 6 -0.52 -2.71 7.49
C PRO A 6 -0.83 -4.15 7.05
N ASN A 7 -0.37 -5.13 7.84
CA ASN A 7 -0.58 -6.55 7.56
C ASN A 7 -2.07 -6.93 7.49
N ASP A 8 -2.90 -6.24 8.26
CA ASP A 8 -4.33 -6.54 8.40
C ASP A 8 -5.20 -5.80 7.35
N LEU A 9 -4.59 -5.14 6.36
CA LEU A 9 -5.34 -4.41 5.35
C LEU A 9 -5.93 -5.39 4.31
N PRO A 10 -7.26 -5.47 4.14
CA PRO A 10 -7.89 -6.41 3.20
C PRO A 10 -7.54 -6.14 1.73
N ALA A 11 -7.09 -4.92 1.41
CA ALA A 11 -6.58 -4.59 0.09
C ALA A 11 -5.26 -5.31 -0.25
N SER A 12 -4.53 -5.85 0.73
CA SER A 12 -3.23 -6.52 0.53
C SER A 12 -3.34 -7.75 -0.40
N GLU A 13 -4.37 -8.58 -0.24
CA GLU A 13 -4.56 -9.76 -1.10
C GLU A 13 -4.87 -9.35 -2.54
N ILE A 14 -5.70 -8.30 -2.72
CA ILE A 14 -6.09 -7.79 -4.04
C ILE A 14 -4.89 -7.22 -4.77
N LEU A 15 -4.07 -6.43 -4.09
CA LEU A 15 -2.87 -5.81 -4.66
C LEU A 15 -1.78 -6.84 -5.01
N ASN A 16 -1.61 -7.88 -4.19
CA ASN A 16 -0.69 -8.98 -4.49
C ASN A 16 -1.10 -9.74 -5.77
N ASN A 17 -2.40 -10.01 -5.93
CA ASN A 17 -2.94 -10.64 -7.14
C ASN A 17 -2.73 -9.78 -8.39
N GLU A 18 -2.63 -8.46 -8.24
CA GLU A 18 -2.40 -7.51 -9.34
C GLU A 18 -0.91 -7.26 -9.64
N ASN A 19 0.00 -8.05 -9.07
CA ASN A 19 1.45 -7.87 -9.17
C ASN A 19 1.96 -6.51 -8.65
N ILE A 20 1.19 -5.87 -7.77
CA ILE A 20 1.63 -4.63 -7.12
C ILE A 20 2.51 -5.04 -5.94
N PHE A 21 3.78 -4.62 -6.00
CA PHE A 21 4.75 -4.96 -4.97
C PHE A 21 4.39 -4.27 -3.65
N ILE A 22 3.91 -5.07 -2.72
CA ILE A 22 3.65 -4.66 -1.35
C ILE A 22 4.83 -5.10 -0.50
N MET A 23 5.25 -4.25 0.43
CA MET A 23 6.32 -4.56 1.37
C MET A 23 5.80 -4.44 2.78
N HIS A 24 6.01 -5.48 3.57
CA HIS A 24 5.74 -5.43 5.00
C HIS A 24 6.77 -4.52 5.69
N GLU A 25 6.32 -3.83 6.73
CA GLU A 25 7.07 -2.82 7.47
C GLU A 25 8.46 -3.33 7.92
N ASP A 26 8.55 -4.60 8.33
CA ASP A 26 9.78 -5.28 8.74
C ASP A 26 10.85 -5.37 7.61
N ARG A 27 10.41 -5.54 6.36
CA ARG A 27 11.32 -5.59 5.21
C ARG A 27 11.78 -4.19 4.79
N ALA A 28 10.92 -3.19 4.92
CA ALA A 28 11.24 -1.80 4.53
C ALA A 28 12.39 -1.22 5.37
N THR A 29 12.46 -1.55 6.66
CA THR A 29 13.55 -1.15 7.56
C THR A 29 14.93 -1.67 7.16
N SER A 30 15.00 -2.79 6.41
CA SER A 30 16.27 -3.39 6.01
C SER A 30 16.92 -2.76 4.78
N GLN A 31 16.14 -2.06 3.94
CA GLN A 31 16.61 -1.57 2.64
C GLN A 31 17.19 -0.15 2.68
N ASP A 32 17.18 0.50 3.84
CA ASP A 32 17.71 1.86 4.04
C ASP A 32 17.14 2.89 3.03
N ILE A 33 15.88 2.70 2.62
CA ILE A 33 15.13 3.61 1.76
C ILE A 33 14.45 4.64 2.66
N ARG A 34 14.60 5.93 2.36
CA ARG A 34 13.87 7.00 3.06
C ARG A 34 12.36 6.86 2.78
N PRO A 35 11.53 6.47 3.76
CA PRO A 35 10.12 6.23 3.49
C PRO A 35 9.36 7.56 3.43
N LEU A 36 8.46 7.69 2.45
CA LEU A 36 7.46 8.75 2.44
C LEU A 36 6.30 8.34 3.36
N ARG A 37 5.93 9.21 4.30
CA ARG A 37 4.79 9.00 5.20
C ARG A 37 3.56 9.71 4.62
N ILE A 38 2.59 8.93 4.15
CA ILE A 38 1.36 9.44 3.54
C ILE A 38 0.20 9.06 4.45
N VAL A 39 -0.62 10.04 4.85
CA VAL A 39 -1.86 9.81 5.60
C VAL A 39 -3.04 9.96 4.65
N ILE A 40 -3.91 8.95 4.64
CA ILE A 40 -5.14 8.95 3.84
C ILE A 40 -6.33 8.96 4.80
N PHE A 41 -7.14 10.02 4.73
CA PHE A 41 -8.42 10.07 5.42
C PHE A 41 -9.54 9.70 4.45
N ASN A 42 -9.88 8.41 4.40
CA ASN A 42 -10.88 7.88 3.48
C ASN A 42 -12.30 8.14 4.03
N LEU A 43 -13.10 8.94 3.33
CA LEU A 43 -14.50 9.24 3.65
C LEU A 43 -15.51 8.46 2.80
N MET A 44 -15.06 7.62 1.87
CA MET A 44 -15.95 6.89 0.97
C MET A 44 -16.78 5.84 1.73
N PRO A 45 -18.00 5.52 1.25
CA PRO A 45 -18.83 4.48 1.83
C PRO A 45 -18.20 3.09 1.66
N GLU A 46 -17.56 2.85 0.51
CA GLU A 46 -16.82 1.62 0.22
C GLU A 46 -15.33 1.81 0.52
N LYS A 47 -14.93 1.56 1.77
CA LYS A 47 -13.55 1.78 2.25
C LYS A 47 -12.52 0.94 1.49
N ILE A 48 -12.74 -0.37 1.41
CA ILE A 48 -11.82 -1.34 0.83
C ILE A 48 -11.55 -1.06 -0.65
N VAL A 49 -12.62 -0.75 -1.41
CA VAL A 49 -12.52 -0.44 -2.84
C VAL A 49 -11.67 0.81 -3.06
N THR A 50 -11.93 1.87 -2.27
CA THR A 50 -11.21 3.14 -2.38
C THR A 50 -9.75 3.01 -1.96
N GLU A 51 -9.47 2.29 -0.88
CA GLU A 51 -8.10 2.02 -0.42
C GLU A 51 -7.31 1.26 -1.47
N THR A 52 -7.89 0.21 -2.05
CA THR A 52 -7.26 -0.56 -3.13
C THR A 52 -6.93 0.33 -4.32
N GLN A 53 -7.88 1.18 -4.76
CA GLN A 53 -7.68 2.10 -5.88
C GLN A 53 -6.56 3.13 -5.61
N LEU A 54 -6.53 3.71 -4.40
CA LEU A 54 -5.49 4.67 -4.03
C LEU A 54 -4.12 4.01 -3.96
N LEU A 55 -4.03 2.82 -3.36
CA LEU A 55 -2.78 2.07 -3.24
C LEU A 55 -2.26 1.63 -4.62
N ARG A 56 -3.13 1.26 -5.58
CA ARG A 56 -2.71 0.98 -6.96
C ARG A 56 -1.94 2.14 -7.60
N LEU A 57 -2.44 3.36 -7.41
CA LEU A 57 -1.81 4.55 -7.97
C LEU A 57 -0.48 4.86 -7.28
N LEU A 58 -0.41 4.69 -5.97
CA LEU A 58 0.80 4.94 -5.19
C LEU A 58 1.92 3.91 -5.46
N GLY A 59 1.56 2.64 -5.71
CA GLY A 59 2.54 1.57 -5.96
C GLY A 59 3.22 1.64 -7.33
N ASN A 60 2.52 2.20 -8.31
CA ASN A 60 3.01 2.36 -9.68
C ASN A 60 3.90 3.59 -9.89
N SER A 61 4.39 4.24 -8.82
CA SER A 61 5.43 5.24 -8.97
C SER A 61 6.77 4.59 -9.36
N PRO A 62 7.43 5.02 -10.45
CA PRO A 62 8.81 4.63 -10.76
C PRO A 62 9.77 5.09 -9.66
#